data_AF-A0A1W9W2Y6-F1
#
_entry.id   AF-A0A1W9W2Y6-F1
#
_cell.length_a   1.000
_cell.length_b   1.000
_cell.length_c   1.000
_cell.angle_alpha   90.00
_cell.angle_beta   90.00
_cell.angle_gamma   90.00
#
_symmetry.space_group_name_H-M   'P 1'
#
loop_
_entity.id
_entity.type
_entity.pdbx_description
1 polymer ?
#
loop_
_entity_poly.entity_id
_entity_poly.type
_entity_poly.pdbx_seq_one_letter_code
_entity_poly.pdbx_strand_id
1 'polypeptide(L)'
;MWTPITTWPAFPPLQTRQNKAFGIWEKPLPWTRRLRDGPERIRIWIRCGENQRPVSTPKETTLTRDEPLEPAVTIDFDHVDIPIFIKFISELTGKNFVIDKGVRGKVTIISPNKISVDEAYKVFESVLEVHGFTTIPSGNIIKIVPAASARTKSVETRLRREAVDSEDKVVTQLIPLRYAEPDALKKLFAPFISKSSVMVSYPPTRTLIVTGVQSNIKRLLSIARAIDVEGVGEEISVIPLEYANAGPLAKSLSTVFERRAVKQTRTAGPKTVTKIVADERTNSLVVVSSEDDAAKIRKLVKLLDKEAPRGQGDIHVFYLQHANAEELTKVLTAIPSKKTTAKNKGKAPVLSKDARIVADQATNSLVIMADQDDYLVLEEVIQKLDIPRLMVFIEALFMEV
;
A
#
# COMPACT_ATOMS: atom_id res chain seq x y z
N MET A 1 -2.93 60.71 34.58
CA MET A 1 -4.08 61.02 33.70
C MET A 1 -4.72 59.67 33.32
N TRP A 2 -6.04 59.64 33.19
CA TRP A 2 -6.93 58.47 33.31
C TRP A 2 -6.74 57.35 32.25
N THR A 3 -7.25 56.15 32.58
CA THR A 3 -7.36 54.89 31.78
C THR A 3 -8.42 55.02 30.64
N PRO A 4 -8.82 54.00 29.79
CA PRO A 4 -8.64 52.53 29.88
C PRO A 4 -8.68 51.66 28.56
N ILE A 5 -8.78 50.32 28.75
CA ILE A 5 -9.49 49.26 27.97
C ILE A 5 -8.71 48.28 27.03
N THR A 6 -8.53 47.05 27.58
CA THR A 6 -8.72 45.65 27.05
C THR A 6 -7.91 45.15 25.83
N THR A 7 -7.46 43.88 25.67
CA THR A 7 -7.89 42.53 26.14
C THR A 7 -6.71 41.52 26.13
N TRP A 8 -6.82 40.48 26.96
CA TRP A 8 -5.96 39.29 27.21
C TRP A 8 -6.14 38.13 26.19
N PRO A 9 -5.48 36.95 26.30
CA PRO A 9 -4.10 36.64 26.72
C PRO A 9 -3.40 35.54 25.85
N ALA A 10 -2.10 35.34 26.13
CA ALA A 10 -1.21 34.36 25.51
C ALA A 10 -1.13 33.01 26.26
N PHE A 11 -0.81 31.95 25.52
CA PHE A 11 -0.36 30.62 25.99
C PHE A 11 0.94 30.70 26.82
N PRO A 12 1.19 29.69 27.68
CA PRO A 12 2.45 28.93 27.51
C PRO A 12 2.36 27.41 27.81
N PRO A 13 3.43 26.62 27.52
CA PRO A 13 3.39 25.16 27.43
C PRO A 13 4.06 24.38 28.59
N LEU A 14 3.72 23.08 28.65
CA LEU A 14 4.44 21.86 29.09
C LEU A 14 5.65 21.97 30.06
N GLN A 15 5.56 21.24 31.20
CA GLN A 15 6.69 20.45 31.72
C GLN A 15 6.28 19.33 32.73
N THR A 16 6.76 18.12 32.43
CA THR A 16 7.27 17.05 33.32
C THR A 16 6.48 16.60 34.57
N ARG A 17 5.96 15.36 34.51
CA ARG A 17 5.73 14.48 35.68
C ARG A 17 6.86 13.46 35.79
N GLN A 18 7.52 13.40 36.96
CA GLN A 18 8.23 12.21 37.45
C GLN A 18 7.84 11.91 38.90
N ASN A 19 7.42 10.66 39.10
CA ASN A 19 7.66 9.71 40.21
C ASN A 19 8.01 10.17 41.63
N LYS A 20 7.23 9.62 42.58
CA LYS A 20 7.60 8.86 43.81
C LYS A 20 6.26 8.49 44.50
N ALA A 21 6.02 7.38 45.18
CA ALA A 21 6.84 6.33 45.78
C ALA A 21 5.90 5.19 46.28
N PHE A 22 6.43 3.95 46.33
CA PHE A 22 6.25 2.85 47.31
C PHE A 22 4.85 2.57 47.94
N GLY A 23 4.36 1.35 48.15
CA GLY A 23 4.91 0.00 48.14
C GLY A 23 3.83 -0.97 48.65
N ILE A 24 3.97 -2.23 48.23
CA ILE A 24 3.10 -3.42 48.42
C ILE A 24 3.02 -3.86 49.89
N TRP A 25 1.87 -4.37 50.39
CA TRP A 25 1.72 -5.54 51.30
C TRP A 25 0.24 -5.93 51.46
N GLU A 26 -0.09 -7.17 51.10
CA GLU A 26 -1.32 -7.90 51.45
C GLU A 26 -1.12 -8.65 52.79
N LYS A 27 -2.15 -8.73 53.65
CA LYS A 27 -2.62 -9.93 54.40
C LYS A 27 -3.80 -9.62 55.36
N PRO A 28 -4.59 -10.64 55.80
CA PRO A 28 -6.03 -10.53 56.03
C PRO A 28 -6.49 -10.51 57.51
N LEU A 29 -7.79 -10.20 57.68
CA LEU A 29 -8.58 -10.21 58.93
C LEU A 29 -8.67 -11.59 59.59
N PRO A 30 -8.68 -11.63 60.93
CA PRO A 30 -9.44 -12.66 61.66
C PRO A 30 -10.25 -12.06 62.82
N TRP A 31 -11.52 -12.45 62.96
CA TRP A 31 -12.10 -12.65 64.30
C TRP A 31 -13.36 -13.50 64.26
N THR A 32 -13.32 -14.60 65.02
CA THR A 32 -14.49 -15.36 65.48
C THR A 32 -14.61 -15.23 67.01
N ARG A 33 -15.82 -14.87 67.44
CA ARG A 33 -16.50 -15.13 68.72
C ARG A 33 -15.72 -15.04 70.04
N ARG A 34 -16.25 -14.20 70.94
CA ARG A 34 -16.80 -14.68 72.22
C ARG A 34 -17.86 -13.69 72.76
N LEU A 35 -19.10 -14.15 72.88
CA LEU A 35 -20.17 -13.50 73.64
C LEU A 35 -20.02 -13.86 75.12
N ARG A 36 -20.06 -12.87 76.01
CA ARG A 36 -20.39 -13.04 77.42
C ARG A 36 -20.96 -11.75 78.02
N ASP A 37 -22.15 -11.90 78.60
CA ASP A 37 -22.84 -11.15 79.67
C ASP A 37 -23.21 -9.67 79.55
N GLY A 38 -24.48 -9.38 79.90
CA GLY A 38 -24.89 -8.15 80.60
C GLY A 38 -25.76 -7.15 79.81
N PRO A 39 -27.00 -6.80 80.27
CA PRO A 39 -27.92 -5.97 79.51
C PRO A 39 -28.02 -4.54 80.08
N GLU A 40 -27.68 -3.49 79.34
CA GLU A 40 -28.13 -2.15 79.71
C GLU A 40 -28.56 -1.30 78.51
N ARG A 41 -29.83 -0.89 78.56
CA ARG A 41 -30.45 0.09 77.68
C ARG A 41 -29.90 1.47 78.04
N ILE A 42 -29.19 2.11 77.12
CA ILE A 42 -28.95 3.55 77.19
C ILE A 42 -29.86 4.22 76.15
N ARG A 43 -30.90 4.88 76.65
CA ARG A 43 -31.67 5.87 75.87
C ARG A 43 -30.88 7.18 75.90
N ILE A 44 -30.35 7.60 74.76
CA ILE A 44 -29.82 8.94 74.57
C ILE A 44 -30.86 9.74 73.78
N TRP A 45 -31.38 10.80 74.40
CA TRP A 45 -32.11 11.85 73.69
C TRP A 45 -31.08 12.85 73.15
N ILE A 46 -30.99 12.99 71.83
CA ILE A 46 -30.19 14.05 71.21
C ILE A 46 -31.13 15.08 70.58
N ARG A 47 -30.90 16.32 71.00
CA ARG A 47 -31.55 17.57 70.65
C ARG A 47 -31.58 17.76 69.13
N CYS A 48 -32.78 17.93 68.57
CA CYS A 48 -32.97 18.25 67.16
C CYS A 48 -32.48 19.68 66.91
N GLY A 49 -31.31 19.80 66.27
CA GLY A 49 -30.75 21.04 65.77
C GLY A 49 -30.99 21.11 64.26
N GLU A 50 -31.90 21.99 63.90
CA GLU A 50 -32.38 22.25 62.55
C GLU A 50 -31.24 22.73 61.63
N ASN A 51 -30.92 21.93 60.62
CA ASN A 51 -30.24 22.38 59.41
C ASN A 51 -30.74 21.54 58.24
N GLN A 52 -31.77 22.08 57.60
CA GLN A 52 -32.42 21.51 56.43
C GLN A 52 -31.44 21.49 55.25
N ARG A 53 -31.03 20.29 54.83
CA ARG A 53 -30.71 20.00 53.43
C ARG A 53 -31.81 19.07 52.93
N PRO A 54 -32.45 19.33 51.78
CA PRO A 54 -33.49 18.45 51.29
C PRO A 54 -32.88 17.09 50.96
N VAL A 55 -33.19 16.09 51.79
CA VAL A 55 -33.05 14.69 51.44
C VAL A 55 -34.09 14.46 50.34
N SER A 56 -33.64 14.38 49.09
CA SER A 56 -34.48 13.84 48.02
C SER A 56 -34.84 12.42 48.42
N THR A 57 -36.11 12.22 48.77
CA THR A 57 -36.75 10.90 48.84
C THR A 57 -36.29 10.05 47.65
N PRO A 58 -35.96 8.75 47.84
CA PRO A 58 -35.87 7.88 46.70
C PRO A 58 -37.23 7.95 46.02
N LYS A 59 -37.26 8.49 44.80
CA LYS A 59 -38.39 8.33 43.91
C LYS A 59 -38.60 6.82 43.87
N GLU A 60 -39.69 6.33 44.44
CA GLU A 60 -40.25 5.06 44.01
C GLU A 60 -40.44 5.22 42.51
N THR A 61 -39.48 4.69 41.76
CA THR A 61 -39.67 4.40 40.36
C THR A 61 -40.76 3.35 40.35
N THR A 62 -42.00 3.82 40.30
CA THR A 62 -43.11 3.07 39.75
C THR A 62 -42.56 2.42 38.48
N LEU A 63 -42.32 1.11 38.56
CA LEU A 63 -42.09 0.28 37.41
C LEU A 63 -43.32 0.47 36.52
N THR A 64 -43.22 1.36 35.54
CA THR A 64 -44.02 1.28 34.33
C THR A 64 -43.66 -0.06 33.69
N ARG A 65 -44.35 -1.12 34.16
CA ARG A 65 -44.67 -2.27 33.32
C ARG A 65 -45.47 -1.68 32.18
N ASP A 66 -44.84 -1.57 31.02
CA ASP A 66 -45.44 -1.68 29.69
C ASP A 66 -44.35 -1.47 28.61
N GLU A 67 -43.24 -2.21 28.73
CA GLU A 67 -42.56 -2.69 27.52
C GLU A 67 -43.36 -3.92 27.08
N PRO A 68 -43.85 -4.01 25.84
CA PRO A 68 -44.50 -5.23 25.37
C PRO A 68 -43.49 -6.36 25.55
N LEU A 69 -43.81 -7.37 26.36
CA LEU A 69 -43.05 -8.62 26.38
C LEU A 69 -43.09 -9.16 24.95
N GLU A 70 -42.02 -8.93 24.17
CA GLU A 70 -41.94 -9.51 22.84
C GLU A 70 -42.13 -11.02 22.99
N PRO A 71 -43.02 -11.63 22.19
CA PRO A 71 -43.27 -13.06 22.32
C PRO A 71 -41.98 -13.82 22.02
N ALA A 72 -41.37 -14.34 23.08
CA ALA A 72 -40.14 -15.10 23.02
C ALA A 72 -40.49 -16.58 22.77
N VAL A 73 -40.02 -17.12 21.65
CA VAL A 73 -40.36 -18.45 21.15
C VAL A 73 -39.13 -19.35 21.17
N THR A 74 -39.30 -20.63 21.48
CA THR A 74 -38.27 -21.64 21.31
C THR A 74 -38.54 -22.39 20.01
N ILE A 75 -37.53 -22.49 19.14
CA ILE A 75 -37.61 -23.20 17.86
C ILE A 75 -36.76 -24.47 17.94
N ASP A 76 -37.43 -25.63 17.98
CA ASP A 76 -36.80 -26.94 17.93
C ASP A 76 -37.53 -27.80 16.89
N PHE A 77 -36.83 -28.14 15.82
CA PHE A 77 -37.34 -28.92 14.70
C PHE A 77 -36.35 -30.02 14.36
N ASP A 78 -36.84 -31.25 14.27
CA ASP A 78 -36.05 -32.40 13.84
C ASP A 78 -36.68 -33.04 12.58
N HIS A 79 -35.96 -33.01 11.46
CA HIS A 79 -36.37 -33.61 10.19
C HIS A 79 -37.77 -33.18 9.69
N VAL A 80 -38.12 -31.91 9.86
CA VAL A 80 -39.44 -31.36 9.47
C VAL A 80 -39.43 -30.87 8.03
N ASP A 81 -40.53 -31.07 7.30
CA ASP A 81 -40.65 -30.59 5.92
C ASP A 81 -40.71 -29.06 5.84
N ILE A 82 -39.99 -28.46 4.87
CA ILE A 82 -39.91 -27.00 4.68
C ILE A 82 -41.29 -26.30 4.62
N PRO A 83 -42.33 -26.82 3.92
CA PRO A 83 -43.64 -26.18 3.89
C PRO A 83 -44.31 -26.06 5.28
N ILE A 84 -44.08 -27.03 6.16
CA ILE A 84 -44.61 -27.01 7.53
C ILE A 84 -43.87 -25.93 8.33
N PHE A 85 -42.55 -25.86 8.18
CA PHE A 85 -41.74 -24.82 8.82
C PHE A 85 -42.13 -23.40 8.36
N ILE A 86 -42.39 -23.20 7.06
CA ILE A 86 -42.89 -21.93 6.52
C ILE A 86 -44.24 -21.56 7.13
N LYS A 87 -45.16 -22.53 7.27
CA LYS A 87 -46.47 -22.29 7.87
C LYS A 87 -46.34 -21.82 9.33
N PHE A 88 -45.47 -22.46 10.11
CA PHE A 88 -45.19 -22.06 11.49
C PHE A 88 -44.68 -20.62 11.56
N ILE A 89 -43.72 -20.24 10.71
CA ILE A 89 -43.20 -18.86 10.67
C ILE A 89 -44.25 -17.87 10.17
N SER A 90 -45.15 -18.27 9.27
CA SER A 90 -46.31 -17.47 8.84
C SER A 90 -47.25 -17.14 9.99
N GLU A 91 -47.56 -18.13 10.83
CA GLU A 91 -48.42 -17.95 12.00
C GLU A 91 -47.74 -17.07 13.08
N LEU A 92 -46.43 -17.24 13.28
CA LEU A 92 -45.67 -16.43 14.23
C LEU A 92 -45.50 -14.97 13.80
N THR A 93 -45.21 -14.74 12.51
CA THR A 93 -44.88 -13.39 12.00
C THR A 93 -46.09 -12.65 11.42
N GLY A 94 -47.22 -13.33 11.21
CA GLY A 94 -48.41 -12.79 10.56
C GLY A 94 -48.21 -12.47 9.06
N LYS A 95 -47.12 -12.93 8.45
CA LYS A 95 -46.77 -12.65 7.05
C LYS A 95 -47.35 -13.72 6.12
N ASN A 96 -47.83 -13.29 4.96
CA ASN A 96 -48.35 -14.18 3.93
C ASN A 96 -47.22 -14.69 3.04
N PHE A 97 -47.04 -16.01 2.94
CA PHE A 97 -46.03 -16.62 2.08
C PHE A 97 -46.65 -17.32 0.87
N VAL A 98 -45.97 -17.23 -0.28
CA VAL A 98 -46.30 -17.97 -1.51
C VAL A 98 -45.11 -18.86 -1.87
N ILE A 99 -45.35 -20.16 -1.95
CA ILE A 99 -44.29 -21.17 -2.12
C ILE A 99 -44.24 -21.61 -3.59
N ASP A 100 -43.05 -21.56 -4.20
CA ASP A 100 -42.83 -22.11 -5.54
C ASP A 100 -42.75 -23.65 -5.51
N LYS A 101 -43.14 -24.31 -6.60
CA LYS A 101 -43.17 -25.78 -6.72
C LYS A 101 -41.80 -26.45 -6.52
N GLY A 102 -40.72 -25.68 -6.71
CA GLY A 102 -39.33 -26.12 -6.53
C GLY A 102 -38.86 -26.18 -5.08
N VAL A 103 -39.64 -25.66 -4.11
CA VAL A 103 -39.24 -25.60 -2.70
C VAL A 103 -39.58 -26.91 -1.99
N ARG A 104 -38.59 -27.78 -1.83
CA ARG A 104 -38.71 -29.07 -1.13
C ARG A 104 -37.45 -29.36 -0.34
N GLY A 105 -37.60 -30.03 0.80
CA GLY A 105 -36.48 -30.40 1.67
C GLY A 105 -36.96 -30.60 3.10
N LYS A 106 -36.04 -31.11 3.93
CA LYS A 106 -36.24 -31.28 5.37
C LYS A 106 -35.25 -30.40 6.12
N VAL A 107 -35.71 -29.78 7.20
CA VAL A 107 -34.92 -28.88 8.06
C VAL A 107 -34.79 -29.47 9.45
N THR A 108 -33.62 -29.25 10.05
CA THR A 108 -33.37 -29.52 11.47
C THR A 108 -32.80 -28.25 12.09
N ILE A 109 -33.45 -27.75 13.14
CA ILE A 109 -33.12 -26.50 13.83
C ILE A 109 -33.11 -26.79 15.31
N ILE A 110 -32.01 -26.46 15.97
CA ILE A 110 -31.86 -26.67 17.42
C ILE A 110 -31.59 -25.30 18.04
N SER A 111 -32.56 -24.76 18.77
CA SER A 111 -32.40 -23.47 19.49
C SER A 111 -32.46 -23.69 21.00
N PRO A 112 -31.33 -23.61 21.72
CA PRO A 112 -31.29 -23.83 23.17
C PRO A 112 -31.88 -22.65 23.98
N ASN A 113 -31.97 -21.45 23.38
CA ASN A 113 -32.43 -20.23 24.02
C ASN A 113 -33.74 -19.73 23.39
N LYS A 114 -34.53 -18.99 24.16
CA LYS A 114 -35.72 -18.28 23.64
C LYS A 114 -35.28 -17.12 22.76
N ILE A 115 -35.88 -17.00 21.58
CA ILE A 115 -35.58 -15.96 20.58
C ILE A 115 -36.81 -15.10 20.32
N SER A 116 -36.59 -13.83 19.95
CA SER A 116 -37.67 -12.91 19.54
C SER A 116 -38.26 -13.31 18.18
N VAL A 117 -39.43 -12.74 17.82
CA VAL A 117 -40.07 -13.00 16.51
C VAL A 117 -39.21 -12.53 15.34
N ASP A 118 -38.51 -11.40 15.49
CA ASP A 118 -37.61 -10.89 14.46
C ASP A 118 -36.35 -11.75 14.30
N GLU A 119 -35.80 -12.28 15.40
CA GLU A 119 -34.71 -13.24 15.35
C GLU A 119 -35.15 -14.57 14.75
N ALA A 120 -36.35 -15.06 15.08
CA ALA A 120 -36.93 -16.24 14.46
C ALA A 120 -37.05 -16.10 12.94
N TYR A 121 -37.46 -14.91 12.47
CA TYR A 121 -37.52 -14.62 11.04
C TYR A 121 -36.13 -14.62 10.37
N LYS A 122 -35.08 -14.12 11.06
CA LYS A 122 -33.69 -14.20 10.56
C LYS A 122 -33.19 -15.65 10.48
N VAL A 123 -33.43 -16.44 11.52
CA VAL A 123 -33.09 -17.88 11.52
C VAL A 123 -33.80 -18.59 10.37
N PHE A 124 -35.07 -18.27 10.12
CA PHE A 124 -35.82 -18.78 8.99
C PHE A 124 -35.15 -18.47 7.64
N GLU A 125 -34.74 -17.22 7.41
CA GLU A 125 -34.02 -16.84 6.18
C GLU A 125 -32.70 -17.60 6.03
N SER A 126 -31.92 -17.74 7.11
CA SER A 126 -30.66 -18.51 7.09
C SER A 126 -30.88 -20.00 6.79
N VAL A 127 -31.93 -20.62 7.34
CA VAL A 127 -32.26 -22.03 7.08
C VAL A 127 -32.66 -22.23 5.62
N LEU A 128 -33.49 -21.34 5.07
CA LEU A 128 -33.84 -21.39 3.64
C LEU A 128 -32.59 -21.25 2.75
N GLU A 129 -31.64 -20.40 3.15
CA GLU A 129 -30.39 -20.21 2.42
C GLU A 129 -29.53 -21.48 2.37
N VAL A 130 -29.42 -22.20 3.49
CA VAL A 130 -28.68 -23.49 3.56
C VAL A 130 -29.25 -24.51 2.56
N HIS A 131 -30.57 -24.49 2.36
CA HIS A 131 -31.25 -25.34 1.39
C HIS A 131 -31.31 -24.77 -0.04
N GLY A 132 -30.72 -23.58 -0.28
CA GLY A 132 -30.64 -22.96 -1.60
C GLY A 132 -31.92 -22.23 -2.04
N PHE A 133 -32.77 -21.85 -1.10
CA PHE A 133 -33.99 -21.06 -1.33
C PHE A 133 -33.79 -19.62 -0.83
N THR A 134 -34.64 -18.70 -1.29
CA THR A 134 -34.61 -17.30 -0.85
C THR A 134 -36.01 -16.69 -0.87
N THR A 135 -36.22 -15.70 0.01
CA THR A 135 -37.45 -14.93 0.14
C THR A 135 -37.38 -13.68 -0.73
N ILE A 136 -38.48 -13.39 -1.44
CA ILE A 136 -38.64 -12.17 -2.24
C ILE A 136 -39.90 -11.45 -1.76
N PRO A 137 -39.78 -10.29 -1.10
CA PRO A 137 -40.94 -9.48 -0.76
C PRO A 137 -41.62 -8.96 -2.05
N SER A 138 -42.93 -9.14 -2.17
CA SER A 138 -43.75 -8.68 -3.30
C SER A 138 -45.05 -8.05 -2.77
N GLY A 139 -44.97 -6.79 -2.35
CA GLY A 139 -46.10 -6.10 -1.72
C GLY A 139 -46.46 -6.73 -0.37
N ASN A 140 -47.69 -7.21 -0.22
CA ASN A 140 -48.18 -7.83 1.02
C ASN A 140 -47.95 -9.35 1.11
N ILE A 141 -47.27 -9.94 0.11
CA ILE A 141 -46.93 -11.37 0.08
C ILE A 141 -45.42 -11.55 -0.11
N ILE A 142 -44.86 -12.59 0.52
CA ILE A 142 -43.46 -12.97 0.39
C ILE A 142 -43.38 -14.26 -0.42
N LYS A 143 -42.69 -14.22 -1.55
CA LYS A 143 -42.50 -15.39 -2.41
C LYS A 143 -41.24 -16.13 -2.01
N ILE A 144 -41.32 -17.45 -1.86
CA ILE A 144 -40.17 -18.31 -1.59
C ILE A 144 -39.83 -19.04 -2.88
N VAL A 145 -38.64 -18.79 -3.41
CA VAL A 145 -38.18 -19.32 -4.70
C VAL A 145 -36.78 -19.92 -4.57
N PRO A 146 -36.37 -20.81 -5.50
CA PRO A 146 -34.97 -21.23 -5.60
C PRO A 146 -34.04 -20.02 -5.83
N ALA A 147 -32.89 -20.00 -5.16
CA ALA A 147 -31.92 -18.91 -5.25
C ALA A 147 -31.38 -18.67 -6.68
N ALA A 148 -31.46 -19.67 -7.56
CA ALA A 148 -31.16 -19.50 -8.99
C ALA A 148 -32.20 -18.62 -9.71
N SER A 149 -33.49 -18.76 -9.37
CA SER A 149 -34.61 -18.06 -10.02
C SER A 149 -34.82 -16.64 -9.48
N ALA A 150 -34.32 -16.35 -8.27
CA ALA A 150 -34.38 -15.00 -7.68
C ALA A 150 -33.48 -13.98 -8.39
N ARG A 151 -32.39 -14.44 -9.02
CA ARG A 151 -31.34 -13.61 -9.62
C ARG A 151 -31.83 -12.67 -10.73
N THR A 152 -32.89 -13.05 -11.44
CA THR A 152 -33.42 -12.30 -12.58
C THR A 152 -34.65 -11.47 -12.26
N LYS A 153 -35.35 -11.74 -11.15
CA LYS A 153 -36.68 -11.16 -10.90
C LYS A 153 -36.72 -10.07 -9.83
N SER A 154 -35.78 -9.98 -8.90
CA SER A 154 -35.81 -8.94 -7.84
C SER A 154 -34.46 -8.77 -7.15
N VAL A 155 -33.42 -8.38 -7.88
CA VAL A 155 -32.20 -7.90 -7.22
C VAL A 155 -32.30 -6.39 -7.08
N GLU A 156 -32.46 -5.92 -5.85
CA GLU A 156 -32.47 -4.49 -5.54
C GLU A 156 -31.07 -3.92 -5.83
N THR A 157 -30.96 -3.07 -6.86
CA THR A 157 -29.71 -2.44 -7.25
C THR A 157 -29.45 -1.24 -6.36
N ARG A 158 -28.64 -1.40 -5.31
CA ARG A 158 -28.36 -0.29 -4.37
C ARG A 158 -27.18 0.54 -4.87
N LEU A 159 -27.47 1.81 -5.18
CA LEU A 159 -26.49 2.81 -5.62
C LEU A 159 -25.76 3.49 -4.44
N ARG A 160 -26.34 3.45 -3.23
CA ARG A 160 -25.87 4.25 -2.09
C ARG A 160 -25.79 3.43 -0.80
N ARG A 161 -24.81 3.82 0.02
CA ARG A 161 -24.45 3.28 1.34
C ARG A 161 -25.51 3.67 2.38
N GLU A 162 -26.74 3.20 2.23
CA GLU A 162 -27.76 3.29 3.28
C GLU A 162 -27.58 2.16 4.30
N ALA A 163 -28.16 2.36 5.49
CA ALA A 163 -27.86 1.61 6.69
C ALA A 163 -27.91 0.09 6.47
N VAL A 164 -26.95 -0.54 7.13
CA VAL A 164 -26.49 -1.89 6.88
C VAL A 164 -27.44 -2.87 7.58
N ASP A 165 -28.65 -3.07 7.04
CA ASP A 165 -29.56 -4.07 7.59
C ASP A 165 -28.87 -5.45 7.56
N SER A 166 -28.94 -6.15 8.69
CA SER A 166 -28.38 -7.49 8.89
C SER A 166 -29.34 -8.55 8.34
N GLU A 167 -29.82 -8.34 7.13
CA GLU A 167 -30.66 -9.28 6.40
C GLU A 167 -29.80 -10.04 5.39
N ASP A 168 -29.95 -11.37 5.31
CA ASP A 168 -29.31 -12.23 4.31
C ASP A 168 -30.04 -12.17 2.96
N LYS A 169 -30.28 -10.94 2.49
CA LYS A 169 -30.87 -10.69 1.17
C LYS A 169 -29.81 -10.75 0.08
N VAL A 170 -30.22 -11.21 -1.10
CA VAL A 170 -29.41 -11.14 -2.31
C VAL A 170 -29.51 -9.74 -2.90
N VAL A 171 -28.39 -9.03 -2.94
CA VAL A 171 -28.31 -7.65 -3.45
C VAL A 171 -27.20 -7.52 -4.48
N THR A 172 -27.33 -6.55 -5.38
CA THR A 172 -26.24 -6.12 -6.26
C THR A 172 -25.68 -4.81 -5.74
N GLN A 173 -24.38 -4.82 -5.43
CA GLN A 173 -23.66 -3.66 -4.94
C GLN A 173 -22.54 -3.26 -5.91
N LEU A 174 -22.47 -1.96 -6.18
CA LEU A 174 -21.39 -1.32 -6.91
C LEU A 174 -20.32 -0.87 -5.92
N ILE A 175 -19.10 -1.36 -6.08
CA ILE A 175 -17.96 -1.03 -5.23
C ILE A 175 -16.96 -0.22 -6.08
N PRO A 176 -16.93 1.12 -5.94
CA PRO A 176 -15.91 1.93 -6.60
C PRO A 176 -14.56 1.75 -5.90
N LEU A 177 -13.51 1.57 -6.69
CA LEU A 177 -12.12 1.43 -6.23
C LEU A 177 -11.33 2.69 -6.58
N ARG A 178 -10.42 3.11 -5.71
CA ARG A 178 -9.59 4.30 -5.93
C ARG A 178 -8.28 3.93 -6.62
N TYR A 179 -7.56 2.96 -6.08
CA TYR A 179 -6.19 2.63 -6.48
C TYR A 179 -6.11 1.24 -7.11
N ALA A 180 -6.83 0.27 -6.56
CA ALA A 180 -6.76 -1.12 -6.99
C ALA A 180 -7.44 -1.38 -8.37
N GLU A 181 -6.84 -2.27 -9.15
CA GLU A 181 -7.42 -2.72 -10.43
C GLU A 181 -8.57 -3.74 -10.19
N PRO A 182 -9.77 -3.53 -10.78
CA PRO A 182 -10.91 -4.42 -10.57
C PRO A 182 -10.68 -5.88 -10.95
N ASP A 183 -9.89 -6.14 -12.00
CA ASP A 183 -9.59 -7.51 -12.46
C ASP A 183 -8.64 -8.25 -11.52
N ALA A 184 -7.70 -7.53 -10.91
CA ALA A 184 -6.82 -8.09 -9.88
C ALA A 184 -7.64 -8.49 -8.64
N LEU A 185 -8.52 -7.61 -8.16
CA LEU A 185 -9.40 -7.92 -7.02
C LEU A 185 -10.37 -9.06 -7.33
N LYS A 186 -10.93 -9.14 -8.54
CA LYS A 186 -11.81 -10.24 -8.94
C LYS A 186 -11.11 -11.60 -8.82
N LYS A 187 -9.84 -11.69 -9.22
CA LYS A 187 -9.04 -12.92 -9.08
C LYS A 187 -8.73 -13.24 -7.62
N LEU A 188 -8.40 -12.24 -6.82
CA LEU A 188 -8.15 -12.40 -5.37
C LEU A 188 -9.41 -12.83 -4.61
N PHE A 189 -10.58 -12.34 -5.02
CA PHE A 189 -11.85 -12.66 -4.38
C PHE A 189 -12.52 -13.93 -4.90
N ALA A 190 -12.07 -14.50 -6.02
CA ALA A 190 -12.58 -15.76 -6.57
C ALA A 190 -12.82 -16.87 -5.52
N PRO A 191 -11.90 -17.18 -4.58
CA PRO A 191 -12.14 -18.21 -3.56
C PRO A 191 -13.13 -17.80 -2.45
N PHE A 192 -13.43 -16.50 -2.29
CA PHE A 192 -14.35 -15.99 -1.25
C PHE A 192 -15.78 -15.76 -1.76
N ILE A 193 -16.03 -16.01 -3.05
CA ILE A 193 -17.34 -15.84 -3.68
C ILE A 193 -18.08 -17.19 -3.63
N SER A 194 -19.30 -17.20 -3.11
CA SER A 194 -20.16 -18.39 -3.12
C SER A 194 -20.61 -18.74 -4.54
N LYS A 195 -20.95 -20.00 -4.82
CA LYS A 195 -21.48 -20.43 -6.15
C LYS A 195 -22.74 -19.66 -6.59
N SER A 196 -23.43 -19.02 -5.64
CA SER A 196 -24.61 -18.19 -5.89
C SER A 196 -24.30 -16.73 -6.26
N SER A 197 -23.07 -16.28 -6.03
CA SER A 197 -22.66 -14.89 -6.21
C SER A 197 -21.94 -14.69 -7.54
N VAL A 198 -22.15 -13.53 -8.18
CA VAL A 198 -21.53 -13.14 -9.45
C VAL A 198 -20.73 -11.87 -9.24
N MET A 199 -19.51 -11.84 -9.79
CA MET A 199 -18.63 -10.68 -9.71
C MET A 199 -18.20 -10.26 -11.11
N VAL A 200 -18.48 -9.00 -11.45
CA VAL A 200 -18.13 -8.39 -12.72
C VAL A 200 -17.23 -7.19 -12.44
N SER A 201 -16.09 -7.16 -13.11
CA SER A 201 -15.17 -6.02 -13.10
C SER A 201 -15.50 -5.10 -14.26
N TYR A 202 -15.49 -3.80 -14.02
CA TYR A 202 -15.57 -2.77 -15.06
C TYR A 202 -14.37 -1.82 -14.93
N PRO A 203 -13.25 -2.12 -15.62
CA PRO A 203 -12.00 -1.36 -15.52
C PRO A 203 -12.12 0.15 -15.83
N PRO A 204 -12.90 0.62 -16.84
CA PRO A 204 -12.92 2.04 -17.19
C PRO A 204 -13.39 2.97 -16.06
N THR A 205 -14.35 2.55 -15.24
CA THR A 205 -14.80 3.31 -14.06
C THR A 205 -14.25 2.76 -12.75
N ARG A 206 -13.23 1.88 -12.81
CA ARG A 206 -12.63 1.20 -11.65
C ARG A 206 -13.68 0.68 -10.66
N THR A 207 -14.73 0.06 -11.18
CA THR A 207 -15.85 -0.42 -10.37
C THR A 207 -15.91 -1.94 -10.37
N LEU A 208 -16.11 -2.51 -9.18
CA LEU A 208 -16.39 -3.92 -9.00
C LEU A 208 -17.89 -4.08 -8.69
N ILE A 209 -18.61 -4.77 -9.57
CA ILE A 209 -20.02 -5.08 -9.43
C ILE A 209 -20.13 -6.46 -8.79
N VAL A 210 -20.71 -6.54 -7.59
CA VAL A 210 -20.87 -7.78 -6.84
C VAL A 210 -22.34 -8.03 -6.59
N THR A 211 -22.84 -9.16 -7.08
CA THR A 211 -24.18 -9.65 -6.80
C THR A 211 -24.08 -10.86 -5.89
N GLY A 212 -24.71 -10.83 -4.72
CA GLY A 212 -24.61 -11.90 -3.75
C GLY A 212 -25.29 -11.58 -2.42
N VAL A 213 -25.01 -12.40 -1.42
CA VAL A 213 -25.57 -12.26 -0.07
C VAL A 213 -24.95 -11.04 0.63
N GLN A 214 -25.78 -10.22 1.24
CA GLN A 214 -25.39 -8.97 1.88
C GLN A 214 -24.31 -9.16 2.96
N SER A 215 -24.35 -10.24 3.75
CA SER A 215 -23.34 -10.58 4.77
C SER A 215 -21.95 -10.83 4.16
N ASN A 216 -21.87 -11.58 3.05
CA ASN A 216 -20.61 -11.81 2.34
C ASN A 216 -20.09 -10.54 1.65
N ILE A 217 -20.98 -9.73 1.09
CA ILE A 217 -20.60 -8.45 0.47
C ILE A 217 -20.00 -7.49 1.51
N LYS A 218 -20.55 -7.42 2.74
CA LYS A 218 -19.96 -6.62 3.84
C LYS A 218 -18.53 -7.07 4.15
N ARG A 219 -18.28 -8.38 4.21
CA ARG A 219 -16.94 -8.95 4.42
C ARG A 219 -16.01 -8.58 3.28
N LEU A 220 -16.42 -8.80 2.03
CA LEU A 220 -15.64 -8.43 0.84
C LEU A 220 -15.32 -6.92 0.82
N LEU A 221 -16.28 -6.07 1.20
CA LEU A 221 -16.09 -4.63 1.27
C LEU A 221 -15.06 -4.21 2.33
N SER A 222 -15.02 -4.89 3.48
CA SER A 222 -14.01 -4.65 4.52
C SER A 222 -12.60 -5.01 4.03
N ILE A 223 -12.47 -6.14 3.32
CA ILE A 223 -11.19 -6.60 2.77
C ILE A 223 -10.77 -5.70 1.61
N ALA A 224 -11.71 -5.33 0.73
CA ALA A 224 -11.46 -4.42 -0.38
C ALA A 224 -10.91 -3.07 0.11
N ARG A 225 -11.46 -2.50 1.18
CA ARG A 225 -10.91 -1.25 1.77
C ARG A 225 -9.53 -1.42 2.39
N ALA A 226 -9.23 -2.58 2.94
CA ALA A 226 -7.91 -2.86 3.50
C ALA A 226 -6.83 -3.03 2.42
N ILE A 227 -7.22 -3.45 1.21
CA ILE A 227 -6.32 -3.68 0.08
C ILE A 227 -6.27 -2.48 -0.88
N ASP A 228 -7.35 -1.70 -1.00
CA ASP A 228 -7.42 -0.47 -1.80
C ASP A 228 -6.74 0.71 -1.09
N VAL A 229 -5.43 0.53 -0.84
CA VAL A 229 -4.53 1.53 -0.25
C VAL A 229 -3.67 2.17 -1.34
N GLU A 230 -3.18 3.38 -1.04
CA GLU A 230 -2.22 4.12 -1.88
C GLU A 230 -0.96 3.28 -2.14
N GLY A 231 -0.41 3.38 -3.36
CA GLY A 231 0.80 2.67 -3.78
C GLY A 231 0.60 1.38 -4.61
N VAL A 232 -0.61 0.83 -4.71
CA VAL A 232 -0.90 -0.35 -5.57
C VAL A 232 -1.25 0.04 -7.02
N GLY A 233 -1.36 1.35 -7.30
CA GLY A 233 -1.65 1.89 -8.63
C GLY A 233 -0.41 2.47 -9.34
N GLU A 234 -0.48 2.54 -10.67
CA GLU A 234 0.51 3.27 -11.48
C GLU A 234 0.24 4.79 -11.39
N GLU A 235 1.25 5.54 -10.95
CA GLU A 235 1.25 7.01 -10.93
C GLU A 235 2.33 7.55 -11.88
N ILE A 236 2.06 8.71 -12.48
CA ILE A 236 3.01 9.44 -13.32
C ILE A 236 3.73 10.46 -12.45
N SER A 237 5.04 10.28 -12.25
CA SER A 237 5.91 11.22 -11.55
C SER A 237 6.90 11.84 -12.53
N VAL A 238 7.04 13.16 -12.50
CA VAL A 238 8.07 13.90 -13.25
C VAL A 238 9.22 14.27 -12.30
N ILE A 239 10.45 13.97 -12.70
CA ILE A 239 11.66 14.22 -11.92
C ILE A 239 12.61 15.08 -12.77
N PRO A 240 12.78 16.38 -12.46
CA PRO A 240 13.76 17.22 -13.15
C PRO A 240 15.18 16.82 -12.76
N LEU A 241 16.13 16.95 -13.70
CA LEU A 241 17.56 16.71 -13.49
C LEU A 241 18.35 18.02 -13.61
N GLU A 242 19.30 18.24 -12.72
CA GLU A 242 20.13 19.45 -12.68
C GLU A 242 21.46 19.29 -13.44
N TYR A 243 22.14 18.16 -13.27
CA TYR A 243 23.49 17.93 -13.80
C TYR A 243 23.54 16.80 -14.83
N ALA A 244 22.80 15.71 -14.57
CA ALA A 244 22.77 14.55 -15.43
C ALA A 244 21.85 14.74 -16.65
N ASN A 245 22.20 14.11 -17.77
CA ASN A 245 21.37 14.10 -18.97
C ASN A 245 20.29 13.01 -18.88
N ALA A 246 19.03 13.40 -19.13
CA ALA A 246 17.86 12.52 -19.02
C ALA A 246 17.92 11.29 -19.93
N GLY A 247 18.45 11.42 -21.15
CA GLY A 247 18.48 10.33 -22.14
C GLY A 247 19.31 9.12 -21.68
N PRO A 248 20.62 9.30 -21.41
CA PRO A 248 21.48 8.22 -20.88
C PRO A 248 21.01 7.69 -19.53
N LEU A 249 20.52 8.56 -18.64
CA LEU A 249 20.06 8.17 -17.31
C LEU A 249 18.80 7.31 -17.37
N ALA A 250 17.84 7.65 -18.24
CA ALA A 250 16.62 6.85 -18.44
C ALA A 250 16.93 5.42 -18.90
N LYS A 251 17.89 5.24 -19.82
CA LYS A 251 18.32 3.91 -20.29
C LYS A 251 18.99 3.10 -19.18
N SER A 252 19.87 3.73 -18.41
CA SER A 252 20.50 3.07 -17.25
C SER A 252 19.46 2.67 -16.21
N LEU A 253 18.53 3.56 -15.88
CA LEU A 253 17.46 3.27 -14.93
C LEU A 253 16.49 2.19 -15.45
N SER A 254 16.07 2.24 -16.71
CA SER A 254 15.17 1.22 -17.27
C SER A 254 15.81 -0.17 -17.16
N THR A 255 17.10 -0.32 -17.48
CA THR A 255 17.78 -1.63 -17.36
C THR A 255 17.88 -2.13 -15.91
N VAL A 256 18.04 -1.24 -14.93
CA VAL A 256 18.09 -1.61 -13.50
C VAL A 256 16.73 -2.08 -12.99
N PHE A 257 15.66 -1.38 -13.36
CA PHE A 257 14.30 -1.68 -12.89
C PHE A 257 13.62 -2.81 -13.69
N GLU A 258 13.91 -2.96 -14.99
CA GLU A 258 13.44 -4.09 -15.81
C GLU A 258 14.02 -5.44 -15.33
N ARG A 259 15.32 -5.49 -14.99
CA ARG A 259 15.96 -6.71 -14.45
C ARG A 259 15.32 -7.17 -13.15
N ARG A 260 14.73 -6.26 -12.38
CA ARG A 260 14.04 -6.56 -11.12
C ARG A 260 12.67 -7.20 -11.37
N ALA A 261 11.94 -6.71 -12.38
CA ALA A 261 10.65 -7.26 -12.78
C ALA A 261 10.74 -8.73 -13.23
N VAL A 262 11.84 -9.15 -13.88
CA VAL A 262 12.02 -10.52 -14.39
C VAL A 262 12.32 -11.54 -13.28
N LYS A 263 12.89 -11.14 -12.13
CA LYS A 263 13.20 -12.06 -11.02
C LYS A 263 12.01 -12.35 -10.09
N GLN A 264 10.96 -11.52 -10.12
CA GLN A 264 9.74 -11.75 -9.31
C GLN A 264 8.69 -12.64 -10.00
N THR A 265 8.95 -13.11 -11.22
CA THR A 265 8.02 -13.88 -12.06
C THR A 265 7.70 -15.31 -11.58
N ARG A 266 8.14 -15.76 -10.39
CA ARG A 266 7.83 -17.11 -9.88
C ARG A 266 6.72 -17.16 -8.83
N THR A 267 6.20 -16.02 -8.37
CA THR A 267 5.08 -16.00 -7.42
C THR A 267 4.12 -14.87 -7.75
N ALA A 268 2.88 -15.24 -8.02
CA ALA A 268 1.79 -14.41 -8.53
C ALA A 268 1.62 -13.08 -7.79
N GLY A 269 1.97 -11.98 -8.47
CA GLY A 269 1.59 -10.61 -8.12
C GLY A 269 1.36 -9.80 -9.40
N PRO A 270 0.48 -8.78 -9.38
CA PRO A 270 0.22 -7.94 -10.54
C PRO A 270 1.52 -7.28 -11.01
N LYS A 271 1.70 -7.29 -12.32
CA LYS A 271 2.93 -6.89 -13.00
C LYS A 271 3.01 -5.36 -12.99
N THR A 272 3.61 -4.76 -11.97
CA THR A 272 3.92 -3.32 -11.97
C THR A 272 5.02 -3.07 -13.00
N VAL A 273 4.64 -2.65 -14.20
CA VAL A 273 5.59 -2.35 -15.27
C VAL A 273 6.09 -0.93 -15.05
N THR A 274 7.23 -0.80 -14.35
CA THR A 274 7.91 0.50 -14.23
C THR A 274 8.37 0.94 -15.62
N LYS A 275 7.77 1.99 -16.17
CA LYS A 275 8.14 2.58 -17.45
C LYS A 275 8.81 3.93 -17.21
N ILE A 276 10.04 4.07 -17.68
CA ILE A 276 10.84 5.29 -17.53
C ILE A 276 11.08 5.86 -18.91
N VAL A 277 10.70 7.11 -19.13
CA VAL A 277 10.88 7.84 -20.39
C VAL A 277 11.60 9.14 -20.09
N ALA A 278 12.61 9.47 -20.89
CA ALA A 278 13.27 10.77 -20.83
C ALA A 278 12.50 11.81 -21.66
N ASP A 279 12.27 12.99 -21.09
CA ASP A 279 11.96 14.20 -21.84
C ASP A 279 13.25 15.04 -21.94
N GLU A 280 13.94 14.92 -23.07
CA GLU A 280 15.21 15.62 -23.33
C GLU A 280 15.00 17.14 -23.44
N ARG A 281 13.81 17.61 -23.85
CA ARG A 281 13.52 19.04 -24.00
C ARG A 281 13.51 19.77 -22.66
N THR A 282 13.05 19.10 -21.60
CA THR A 282 12.99 19.66 -20.23
C THR A 282 14.04 19.06 -19.31
N ASN A 283 14.97 18.27 -19.86
CA ASN A 283 15.93 17.44 -19.11
C ASN A 283 15.30 16.76 -17.88
N SER A 284 14.15 16.14 -18.07
CA SER A 284 13.35 15.55 -17.00
C SER A 284 13.05 14.08 -17.28
N LEU A 285 12.92 13.29 -16.23
CA LEU A 285 12.50 11.89 -16.31
C LEU A 285 11.01 11.77 -15.98
N VAL A 286 10.25 11.19 -16.90
CA VAL A 286 8.86 10.80 -16.70
C VAL A 286 8.84 9.33 -16.29
N VAL A 287 8.39 9.07 -15.07
CA VAL A 287 8.35 7.74 -14.47
C VAL A 287 6.90 7.35 -14.28
N VAL A 288 6.49 6.22 -14.87
CA VAL A 288 5.21 5.58 -14.61
C VAL A 288 5.49 4.33 -13.79
N SER A 289 5.13 4.38 -12.50
CA SER A 289 5.40 3.29 -11.57
C SER A 289 4.46 3.35 -10.37
N SER A 290 4.53 2.34 -9.49
CA SER A 290 3.97 2.46 -8.14
C SER A 290 4.67 3.60 -7.38
N GLU A 291 3.99 4.15 -6.37
CA GLU A 291 4.51 5.20 -5.50
C GLU A 291 5.81 4.77 -4.80
N ASP A 292 5.86 3.52 -4.34
CA ASP A 292 7.04 2.93 -3.70
C ASP A 292 8.27 2.90 -4.61
N ASP A 293 8.07 2.53 -5.88
CA ASP A 293 9.16 2.47 -6.85
C ASP A 293 9.54 3.87 -7.33
N ALA A 294 8.57 4.78 -7.47
CA ALA A 294 8.84 6.19 -7.75
C ALA A 294 9.69 6.83 -6.65
N ALA A 295 9.41 6.54 -5.38
CA ALA A 295 10.21 7.03 -4.25
C ALA A 295 11.64 6.49 -4.27
N LYS A 296 11.84 5.21 -4.63
CA LYS A 296 13.17 4.60 -4.78
C LYS A 296 13.92 5.21 -5.97
N ILE A 297 13.24 5.41 -7.10
CA ILE A 297 13.82 6.05 -8.29
C ILE A 297 14.24 7.49 -7.96
N ARG A 298 13.40 8.28 -7.29
CA ARG A 298 13.76 9.64 -6.84
C ARG A 298 15.02 9.64 -5.96
N LYS A 299 15.14 8.70 -5.02
CA LYS A 299 16.34 8.57 -4.19
C LYS A 299 17.58 8.22 -5.01
N LEU A 300 17.46 7.29 -5.95
CA LEU A 300 18.57 6.89 -6.82
C LEU A 300 18.99 8.03 -7.76
N VAL A 301 18.03 8.73 -8.35
CA VAL A 301 18.28 9.91 -9.19
C VAL A 301 19.04 10.96 -8.40
N LYS A 302 18.65 11.28 -7.16
CA LYS A 302 19.39 12.23 -6.30
C LYS A 302 20.83 11.82 -6.00
N LEU A 303 21.14 10.52 -6.01
CA LEU A 303 22.50 10.04 -5.79
C LEU A 303 23.36 10.10 -7.06
N LEU A 304 22.74 9.97 -8.23
CA LEU A 304 23.38 9.95 -9.53
C LEU A 304 23.46 11.32 -10.20
N ASP A 305 22.51 12.21 -9.90
CA ASP A 305 22.46 13.59 -10.39
C ASP A 305 23.40 14.47 -9.55
N LYS A 306 24.71 14.22 -9.73
CA LYS A 306 25.78 14.99 -9.12
C LYS A 306 26.58 15.69 -10.20
N GLU A 307 27.13 16.85 -9.85
CA GLU A 307 28.06 17.55 -10.71
C GLU A 307 29.25 16.64 -11.03
N ALA A 308 29.47 16.37 -12.32
CA ALA A 308 30.66 15.67 -12.77
C ALA A 308 31.89 16.51 -12.34
N PRO A 309 32.93 15.90 -11.75
CA PRO A 309 34.11 16.64 -11.30
C PRO A 309 34.73 17.40 -12.47
N ARG A 310 34.61 18.74 -12.42
CA ARG A 310 35.21 19.64 -13.41
C ARG A 310 36.72 19.46 -13.36
N GLY A 311 37.29 18.85 -14.39
CA GLY A 311 38.72 18.54 -14.47
C GLY A 311 39.02 17.13 -15.00
N GLN A 312 38.08 16.20 -14.89
CA GLN A 312 38.08 14.95 -15.68
C GLN A 312 37.31 15.17 -16.97
N GLY A 313 37.65 16.24 -17.70
CA GLY A 313 37.24 16.30 -19.09
C GLY A 313 38.03 15.27 -19.87
N ASP A 314 37.43 14.66 -20.89
CA ASP A 314 38.16 13.78 -21.82
C ASP A 314 39.37 14.51 -22.46
N ILE A 315 39.42 15.85 -22.39
CA ILE A 315 40.44 16.70 -23.01
C ILE A 315 41.56 17.04 -22.01
N HIS A 316 42.75 16.53 -22.31
CA HIS A 316 43.99 16.82 -21.60
C HIS A 316 44.98 17.51 -22.54
N VAL A 317 45.77 18.46 -22.02
CA VAL A 317 46.81 19.15 -22.77
C VAL A 317 48.17 18.79 -22.18
N PHE A 318 49.08 18.27 -23.00
CA PHE A 318 50.43 17.87 -22.61
C PHE A 318 51.47 18.71 -23.36
N TYR A 319 52.34 19.42 -22.65
CA TYR A 319 53.40 20.25 -23.25
C TYR A 319 54.68 19.43 -23.42
N LEU A 320 55.26 19.44 -24.64
CA LEU A 320 56.49 18.70 -24.97
C LEU A 320 57.73 19.58 -24.81
N GLN A 321 58.81 19.00 -24.28
CA GLN A 321 60.05 19.73 -23.96
C GLN A 321 61.16 19.55 -25.00
N HIS A 322 61.30 18.35 -25.58
CA HIS A 322 62.44 17.98 -26.42
C HIS A 322 62.02 17.50 -27.81
N ALA A 323 60.87 16.86 -27.93
CA ALA A 323 60.30 16.36 -29.17
C ALA A 323 59.30 17.34 -29.80
N ASN A 324 59.13 17.21 -31.12
CA ASN A 324 58.16 18.00 -31.88
C ASN A 324 56.77 17.33 -31.84
N ALA A 325 55.74 18.11 -31.50
CA ALA A 325 54.35 17.66 -31.42
C ALA A 325 53.83 16.99 -32.71
N GLU A 326 54.20 17.50 -33.88
CA GLU A 326 53.73 16.99 -35.18
C GLU A 326 54.30 15.61 -35.49
N GLU A 327 55.58 15.39 -35.18
CA GLU A 327 56.24 14.09 -35.32
C GLU A 327 55.67 13.07 -34.34
N LEU A 328 55.50 13.46 -33.07
CA LEU A 328 54.97 12.56 -32.04
C LEU A 328 53.52 12.17 -32.30
N THR A 329 52.69 13.08 -32.81
CA THR A 329 51.29 12.73 -33.15
C THR A 329 51.24 11.67 -34.24
N LYS A 330 52.12 11.74 -35.25
CA LYS A 330 52.21 10.71 -36.31
C LYS A 330 52.63 9.35 -35.73
N VAL A 331 53.53 9.33 -34.74
CA VAL A 331 53.97 8.10 -34.07
C VAL A 331 52.88 7.54 -33.15
N LEU A 332 52.20 8.38 -32.38
CA LEU A 332 51.16 7.97 -31.43
C LEU A 332 49.88 7.53 -32.14
N THR A 333 49.52 8.15 -33.26
CA THR A 333 48.39 7.72 -34.12
C THR A 333 48.67 6.41 -34.83
N ALA A 334 49.95 6.07 -35.06
CA ALA A 334 50.37 4.79 -35.62
C ALA A 334 50.30 3.64 -34.59
N ILE A 335 50.11 3.92 -33.29
CA ILE A 335 49.86 2.88 -32.28
C ILE A 335 48.45 2.32 -32.52
N PRO A 336 48.30 1.04 -32.90
CA PRO A 336 47.00 0.49 -33.26
C PRO A 336 46.06 0.41 -32.05
N SER A 337 44.98 1.20 -32.07
CA SER A 337 43.87 1.25 -31.09
C SER A 337 42.91 0.05 -31.17
N LYS A 338 43.36 -1.08 -31.72
CA LYS A 338 42.51 -2.25 -31.96
C LYS A 338 42.51 -3.15 -30.73
N LYS A 339 41.46 -3.08 -29.90
CA LYS A 339 40.96 -4.25 -29.16
C LYS A 339 40.53 -5.30 -30.18
N THR A 340 41.47 -6.05 -30.75
CA THR A 340 41.15 -7.35 -31.33
C THR A 340 40.78 -8.27 -30.19
N THR A 341 39.56 -8.79 -30.24
CA THR A 341 39.11 -9.95 -29.48
C THR A 341 40.11 -11.09 -29.63
N ALA A 342 41.12 -11.15 -28.78
CA ALA A 342 42.02 -12.27 -28.65
C ALA A 342 42.37 -12.45 -27.17
N LYS A 343 41.72 -13.45 -26.58
CA LYS A 343 42.15 -14.08 -25.33
C LYS A 343 43.64 -14.38 -25.41
N ASN A 344 44.35 -14.04 -24.33
CA ASN A 344 45.65 -14.52 -23.88
C ASN A 344 46.91 -13.70 -24.17
N LYS A 345 47.46 -13.24 -23.04
CA LYS A 345 48.88 -13.17 -22.63
C LYS A 345 49.82 -12.28 -23.44
N GLY A 346 49.90 -11.04 -22.97
CA GLY A 346 50.99 -10.09 -23.18
C GLY A 346 50.44 -8.71 -22.85
N LYS A 347 50.85 -8.10 -21.72
CA LYS A 347 50.45 -6.75 -21.32
C LYS A 347 51.07 -5.74 -22.30
N ALA A 348 50.45 -5.53 -23.45
CA ALA A 348 50.56 -4.28 -24.18
C ALA A 348 49.34 -3.43 -23.78
N PRO A 349 49.51 -2.15 -23.42
CA PRO A 349 48.38 -1.30 -23.10
C PRO A 349 47.53 -1.09 -24.36
N VAL A 350 46.24 -1.41 -24.27
CA VAL A 350 45.31 -1.30 -25.40
C VAL A 350 44.47 -0.06 -25.21
N LEU A 351 44.73 0.96 -26.02
CA LEU A 351 43.96 2.21 -26.07
C LEU A 351 42.54 1.93 -26.57
N SER A 352 41.53 2.61 -26.02
CA SER A 352 40.16 2.55 -26.53
C SER A 352 40.04 3.31 -27.85
N LYS A 353 39.01 2.99 -28.64
CA LYS A 353 38.84 3.47 -30.02
C LYS A 353 38.63 4.99 -30.14
N ASP A 354 38.39 5.67 -29.02
CA ASP A 354 37.89 7.04 -28.99
C ASP A 354 38.99 8.07 -28.65
N ALA A 355 40.24 7.62 -28.42
CA ALA A 355 41.37 8.51 -28.18
C ALA A 355 41.73 9.30 -29.46
N ARG A 356 41.55 10.63 -29.44
CA ARG A 356 41.96 11.54 -30.51
C ARG A 356 43.11 12.41 -30.02
N ILE A 357 44.22 12.39 -30.74
CA ILE A 357 45.41 13.18 -30.42
C ILE A 357 45.61 14.21 -31.53
N VAL A 358 45.71 15.47 -31.16
CA VAL A 358 45.94 16.60 -32.07
C VAL A 358 47.17 17.36 -31.58
N ALA A 359 48.13 17.58 -32.46
CA ALA A 359 49.27 18.45 -32.18
C ALA A 359 48.91 19.92 -32.38
N ASP A 360 49.31 20.77 -31.44
CA ASP A 360 49.42 22.21 -31.63
C ASP A 360 50.90 22.59 -31.82
N GLN A 361 51.22 23.05 -33.02
CA GLN A 361 52.58 23.46 -33.40
C GLN A 361 52.99 24.78 -32.75
N ALA A 362 52.04 25.68 -32.47
CA ALA A 362 52.36 27.01 -31.94
C ALA A 362 52.90 26.94 -30.51
N THR A 363 52.36 26.04 -29.70
CA THR A 363 52.75 25.85 -28.29
C THR A 363 53.61 24.61 -28.05
N ASN A 364 53.94 23.86 -29.11
CA ASN A 364 54.56 22.53 -29.03
C ASN A 364 53.87 21.63 -28.00
N SER A 365 52.56 21.47 -28.12
CA SER A 365 51.74 20.70 -27.20
C SER A 365 50.88 19.65 -27.91
N LEU A 366 50.48 18.63 -27.17
CA LEU A 366 49.56 17.58 -27.60
C LEU A 366 48.23 17.76 -26.86
N VAL A 367 47.16 17.97 -27.63
CA VAL A 367 45.79 17.94 -27.13
C VAL A 367 45.28 16.50 -27.29
N ILE A 368 45.06 15.84 -26.16
CA ILE A 368 44.66 14.43 -26.08
C ILE A 368 43.22 14.38 -25.58
N MET A 369 42.31 13.93 -26.44
CA MET A 369 40.92 13.65 -26.10
C MET A 369 40.77 12.15 -25.87
N ALA A 370 40.82 11.68 -24.64
CA ALA A 370 40.75 10.27 -24.27
C ALA A 370 40.15 10.08 -22.87
N ASP A 371 39.64 8.87 -22.60
CA ASP A 371 39.23 8.47 -21.26
C ASP A 371 40.43 8.51 -20.29
N GLN A 372 40.15 8.66 -18.99
CA GLN A 372 41.17 8.83 -17.95
C GLN A 372 42.20 7.69 -17.95
N ASP A 373 41.74 6.46 -18.15
CA ASP A 373 42.59 5.27 -18.17
C ASP A 373 43.55 5.27 -19.36
N ASP A 374 43.08 5.71 -20.53
CA ASP A 374 43.88 5.79 -21.76
C ASP A 374 44.86 6.97 -21.71
N TYR A 375 44.48 8.09 -21.10
CA TYR A 375 45.35 9.23 -20.91
C TYR A 375 46.58 8.89 -20.05
N LEU A 376 46.40 8.19 -18.93
CA LEU A 376 47.51 7.79 -18.05
C LEU A 376 48.53 6.91 -18.79
N VAL A 377 48.07 6.02 -19.66
CA VAL A 377 48.94 5.20 -20.52
C VAL A 377 49.69 6.08 -21.52
N LEU A 378 49.02 7.01 -22.18
CA LEU A 378 49.63 7.90 -23.17
C LEU A 378 50.68 8.80 -22.52
N GLU A 379 50.41 9.30 -21.32
CA GLU A 379 51.35 10.12 -20.55
C GLU A 379 52.68 9.38 -20.31
N GLU A 380 52.63 8.12 -19.85
CA GLU A 380 53.85 7.31 -19.65
C GLU A 380 54.64 7.09 -20.94
N VAL A 381 53.95 6.89 -22.07
CA VAL A 381 54.58 6.68 -23.37
C VAL A 381 55.21 7.97 -23.88
N ILE A 382 54.51 9.09 -23.76
CA ILE A 382 55.00 10.41 -24.18
C ILE A 382 56.24 10.79 -23.39
N GLN A 383 56.26 10.60 -22.07
CA GLN A 383 57.43 10.87 -21.23
C GLN A 383 58.67 10.07 -21.65
N LYS A 384 58.48 8.84 -22.16
CA LYS A 384 59.60 8.01 -22.65
C LYS A 384 60.10 8.41 -24.04
N LEU A 385 59.26 9.03 -24.84
CA LEU A 385 59.60 9.48 -26.19
C LEU A 385 60.17 10.90 -26.20
N ASP A 386 59.79 11.73 -25.24
CA ASP A 386 60.25 13.12 -25.10
C ASP A 386 61.61 13.19 -24.38
N ILE A 387 62.66 12.68 -25.02
CA ILE A 387 64.03 12.67 -24.51
C ILE A 387 64.95 13.56 -25.36
N PRO A 388 66.04 14.12 -24.78
CA PRO A 388 67.00 14.90 -25.55
C PRO A 388 67.72 14.04 -26.61
N ARG A 389 67.81 14.53 -27.85
CA ARG A 389 68.51 13.86 -28.94
C ARG A 389 70.02 14.18 -28.88
N LEU A 390 70.87 13.15 -28.96
CA LEU A 390 72.33 13.33 -29.04
C LEU A 390 72.71 13.85 -30.43
N MET A 391 73.55 14.87 -30.48
CA MET A 391 74.12 15.39 -31.72
C MET A 391 75.47 14.72 -31.99
N VAL A 392 75.70 14.31 -33.24
CA VAL A 392 77.00 13.78 -33.68
C VAL A 392 77.68 14.81 -34.57
N PHE A 393 78.91 15.17 -34.22
CA PHE A 393 79.76 16.03 -35.04
C PHE A 393 80.55 15.16 -36.03
N ILE A 394 80.41 15.44 -37.33
CA ILE A 394 81.12 14.72 -38.39
C ILE A 394 82.06 15.71 -39.06
N GLU A 395 83.36 15.40 -39.04
CA GLU A 395 84.39 16.13 -39.75
C GLU A 395 84.84 15.29 -40.96
N ALA A 396 84.82 15.89 -42.15
CA ALA A 396 85.29 15.24 -43.37
C ALA A 396 86.32 16.15 -44.05
N LEU A 397 87.51 15.60 -44.32
CA LEU A 397 88.57 16.25 -45.07
C LEU A 397 88.55 15.74 -46.51
N PHE A 398 88.43 16.65 -47.47
CA PHE A 398 88.55 16.34 -48.90
C PHE A 398 89.96 16.75 -49.39
N MET A 399 90.65 15.84 -50.08
CA MET A 399 91.92 16.10 -50.76
C MET A 399 91.77 15.78 -52.25
N GLU A 400 92.19 16.72 -53.10
CA GLU A 400 92.28 16.59 -54.56
C GLU A 400 93.76 16.65 -54.98
N VAL A 401 94.17 15.83 -55.96
CA VAL A 401 95.59 15.68 -56.40
C VAL A 401 95.83 16.40 -57.71
#